data_AF-A0A2K9HGS2-F1
#
_entry.id   AF-A0A2K9HGS2-F1
#
_cell.length_a   1.000
_cell.length_b   1.000
_cell.length_c   1.000
_cell.angle_alpha   90.00
_cell.angle_beta   90.00
_cell.angle_gamma   90.00
#
_symmetry.space_group_name_H-M   'P 1'
#
loop_
_entity.id
_entity.type
_entity.pdbx_description
1 polymer ?
#
loop_
_entity_poly.entity_id
_entity_poly.type
_entity_poly.pdbx_seq_one_letter_code
_entity_poly.pdbx_strand_id
1 'polypeptide(L)' 'MEDSTGKWLSDQITDLAGKQKQYENRAFLVAMEKTVKEQNERLKLLKGEVDGRLWNHEQW' A
#
# COMPACT_ATOMS: atom_id res chain seq x y z
N MET A 1 -2.89 5.78 -12.10
CA MET A 1 -1.69 4.93 -12.17
C MET A 1 -1.03 4.67 -10.81
N GLU A 2 -1.34 5.39 -9.73
CA GLU A 2 -0.71 5.15 -8.41
C GLU A 2 -1.33 4.01 -7.59
N ASP A 3 -2.65 3.84 -7.59
CA ASP A 3 -3.31 2.73 -6.87
C ASP A 3 -2.89 1.35 -7.40
N SER A 4 -2.50 1.29 -8.68
CA SER A 4 -1.99 0.07 -9.29
C SER A 4 -0.63 -0.36 -8.74
N THR A 5 0.22 0.55 -8.27
CA THR A 5 1.57 0.20 -7.79
C THR A 5 1.50 -0.51 -6.44
N GLY A 6 0.70 0.02 -5.50
CA GLY A 6 0.52 -0.59 -4.18
C GLY A 6 -0.14 -1.97 -4.26
N LYS A 7 -1.13 -2.11 -5.13
CA LYS A 7 -1.76 -3.42 -5.40
C LYS A 7 -0.79 -4.38 -6.08
N TRP A 8 -0.08 -3.93 -7.12
CA TRP A 8 0.91 -4.75 -7.82
C TRP A 8 1.98 -5.27 -6.86
N LEU A 9 2.52 -4.42 -5.99
CA LEU A 9 3.52 -4.81 -5.01
C LEU A 9 2.96 -5.85 -4.03
N SER A 10 1.74 -5.67 -3.53
CA SER A 10 1.09 -6.66 -2.68
C SER A 10 0.96 -8.01 -3.37
N ASP A 11 0.52 -8.03 -4.64
CA ASP A 11 0.37 -9.26 -5.42
C ASP A 11 1.71 -9.98 -5.63
N GLN A 12 2.80 -9.23 -5.87
CA GLN A 12 4.16 -9.80 -5.99
C GLN A 12 4.64 -10.43 -4.67
N ILE A 13 4.37 -9.77 -3.54
CA ILE A 13 4.77 -10.27 -2.22
C ILE A 13 4.05 -11.57 -1.90
N THR A 14 2.73 -11.64 -2.18
CA THR A 14 1.94 -12.85 -1.98
C THR A 14 2.43 -14.01 -2.85
N ASP A 15 2.75 -13.77 -4.13
CA ASP A 15 3.29 -14.80 -5.02
C ASP A 15 4.66 -15.32 -4.54
N LEU A 16 5.57 -14.41 -4.14
CA LEU A 16 6.87 -14.78 -3.58
C LEU A 16 6.73 -15.56 -2.28
N ALA A 17 5.82 -15.16 -1.40
CA ALA A 17 5.57 -15.84 -0.12
C ALA A 17 5.04 -17.26 -0.35
N GLY A 18 4.15 -17.46 -1.33
CA GLY A 18 3.63 -18.77 -1.71
C GLY A 18 4.69 -19.73 -2.27
N LYS A 19 5.72 -19.20 -2.91
CA LYS A 19 6.84 -19.98 -3.47
C LYS A 19 7.98 -20.21 -2.46
N GLN A 20 7.98 -19.51 -1.33
CA GLN A 20 9.08 -19.54 -0.37
C GLN A 20 8.98 -20.73 0.59
N LYS A 21 9.95 -21.64 0.47
CA LYS A 21 10.03 -22.87 1.28
C LYS A 21 10.56 -22.61 2.68
N GLN A 22 11.53 -21.71 2.83
CA GLN A 22 12.13 -21.38 4.12
C GLN A 22 11.18 -20.51 4.94
N TYR A 23 10.86 -20.97 6.15
CA TYR A 23 9.90 -20.31 7.03
C TYR A 23 10.26 -18.84 7.29
N GLU A 24 11.51 -18.55 7.62
CA GLU A 24 11.98 -17.20 7.97
C GLU A 24 11.76 -16.22 6.83
N ASN A 25 12.12 -16.62 5.61
CA ASN A 25 11.92 -15.81 4.41
C ASN A 25 10.44 -15.61 4.09
N ARG A 26 9.61 -16.63 4.30
CA ARG A 26 8.14 -16.51 4.12
C ARG A 26 7.54 -15.57 5.16
N ALA A 27 7.96 -15.69 6.43
CA ALA A 27 7.51 -14.83 7.51
C ALA A 27 7.89 -13.36 7.27
N PHE A 28 9.10 -13.12 6.76
CA PHE A 28 9.53 -11.79 6.34
C PHE A 28 8.62 -11.21 5.26
N LEU A 29 8.30 -11.97 4.21
CA LEU A 29 7.41 -11.52 3.14
C LEU A 29 6.00 -11.21 3.64
N VAL A 30 5.45 -12.04 4.54
CA VAL A 30 4.14 -11.78 5.17
C VAL A 30 4.16 -10.49 6.00
N ALA A 31 5.23 -10.25 6.77
CA ALA A 31 5.38 -9.00 7.52
C ALA A 31 5.48 -7.79 6.58
N MET A 32 6.21 -7.92 5.47
CA MET A 32 6.32 -6.88 4.45
C MET A 32 4.98 -6.53 3.80
N GLU A 33 4.14 -7.54 3.51
CA GLU A 33 2.80 -7.33 2.97
C GLU A 33 1.95 -6.44 3.89
N LYS A 34 2.04 -6.66 5.20
CA LYS A 34 1.35 -5.84 6.21
C LYS A 34 1.78 -4.38 6.12
N THR A 35 3.09 -4.12 6.07
CA THR A 35 3.62 -2.75 5.96
C THR A 35 3.17 -2.09 4.66
N VAL A 36 3.17 -2.80 3.52
CA VAL A 36 2.71 -2.25 2.24
C VAL A 36 1.24 -1.83 2.30
N LYS A 37 0.38 -2.64 2.94
CA LYS A 37 -1.05 -2.29 3.13
C LYS A 37 -1.21 -1.01 3.94
N GLU A 38 -0.49 -0.87 5.04
CA GLU A 38 -0.51 0.33 5.88
C GLU A 38 -0.05 1.58 5.10
N GLN A 39 1.01 1.47 4.27
CA GLN A 39 1.46 2.60 3.45
C GLN A 39 0.44 2.99 2.39
N ASN A 40 -0.18 2.00 1.73
CA ASN A 40 -1.22 2.28 0.73
C ASN A 40 -2.42 3.01 1.35
N GLU A 41 -2.84 2.63 2.55
CA GLU A 41 -3.91 3.31 3.27
C GLU A 41 -3.53 4.76 3.64
N ARG A 42 -2.32 4.98 4.15
CA ARG A 42 -1.81 6.33 4.45
C ARG A 42 -1.77 7.21 3.21
N LEU A 43 -1.30 6.68 2.07
CA LEU A 43 -1.28 7.41 0.81
C LEU A 43 -2.70 7.78 0.35
N LYS A 44 -3.67 6.88 0.50
CA LYS A 44 -5.07 7.16 0.19
C LYS A 44 -5.63 8.30 1.05
N LEU A 45 -5.37 8.28 2.36
CA LEU A 45 -5.82 9.32 3.28
C LEU A 45 -5.17 10.68 2.96
N LEU A 46 -3.85 10.70 2.74
CA LEU A 46 -3.13 11.93 2.40
C LEU A 46 -3.66 12.57 1.12
N LYS A 47 -3.97 11.78 0.09
CA LYS A 47 -4.61 12.29 -1.13
C LYS A 47 -5.98 12.89 -0.86
N GLY A 48 -6.82 12.21 -0.08
CA GLY A 48 -8.13 12.72 0.31
C GLY A 48 -8.04 14.02 1.10
N GLU A 49 -7.05 14.16 1.99
CA GLU A 49 -6.79 15.42 2.70
C GLU A 49 -6.33 16.54 1.77
N VAL A 50 -5.43 16.26 0.83
CA VAL A 50 -4.98 17.25 -0.16
C VAL A 50 -6.15 17.72 -1.02
N ASP A 51 -6.94 16.79 -1.57
CA ASP A 51 -8.11 17.11 -2.38
C ASP A 51 -9.16 17.90 -1.58
N GLY A 52 -9.42 17.52 -0.33
CA GLY A 52 -10.36 18.23 0.56
C GLY A 52 -9.92 19.66 0.89
N ARG A 53 -8.60 19.91 1.03
CA ARG A 53 -8.06 21.27 1.22
C ARG A 53 -8.12 22.10 -0.06
N LEU A 54 -7.93 21.47 -1.22
CA LEU A 54 -8.08 22.12 -2.53
C LEU A 54 -9.54 22.49 -2.83
N TRP A 55 -10.49 21.74 -2.27
CA TRP A 55 -11.93 22.00 -2.39
C TRP A 55 -12.47 22.91 -1.26
N ASN A 56 -11.63 23.75 -0.63
CA ASN A 56 -12.13 24.75 0.31
C ASN A 56 -12.82 25.91 -0.43
N HIS A 57 -14.16 25.92 -0.38
CA HIS A 57 -15.02 26.93 -1.02
C HIS A 57 -14.90 28.34 -0.43
N GLU A 58 -14.20 28.53 0.69
CA GLU A 58 -14.02 29.86 1.32
C GLU A 58 -12.97 30.75 0.63
N GLN A 59 -12.29 30.23 -0.40
CA GLN A 59 -11.29 30.97 -1.18
C GLN A 59 -11.80 31.48 -2.55
N TRP A 60 -13.07 31.27 -2.90
CA TRP A 60 -13.70 31.79 -4.13
C TRP A 60 -14.79 32.81 -3.84
#